data_AF-A0A0F8I7Q7-F1
#
_entry.id   AF-A0A0F8I7Q7-F1
#
_cell.length_a   1.000
_cell.length_b   1.000
_cell.length_c   1.000
_cell.angle_alpha   90.00
_cell.angle_beta   90.00
_cell.angle_gamma   90.00
#
_symmetry.space_group_name_H-M   'P 1'
#
loop_
_entity.id
_entity.type
_entity.pdbx_description
1 polymer ?
#
loop_
_entity_poly.entity_id
_entity_poly.type
_entity_poly.pdbx_seq_one_letter_code
_entity_poly.pdbx_strand_id
1 'polypeptide(L)'
;MTIAEKYIQSRVSADMINEIELEDVNYKESDADGLPGTYFISYARIIRGIPSLSDGVILRVNAETGEISSYNKRWSMSGEEIALIDKEPSITDEEAIKILKEYMTSVPQIGEEKANTVKVMSSNLVWKENEDDKIHLAWWIKFVDSSFAEDEDHPASVWIDAHSGEILLIAYGRD
;
A
#
# COMPACT_ATOMS: atom_id res chain seq x y z
N MET A 1 -2.18 24.75 3.01
CA MET A 1 -3.24 23.92 2.42
C MET A 1 -2.98 23.79 0.92
N THR A 2 -2.66 22.59 0.47
CA THR A 2 -2.24 22.28 -0.91
C THR A 2 -3.43 22.28 -1.89
N ILE A 3 -3.16 22.21 -3.20
CA ILE A 3 -4.21 22.11 -4.23
C ILE A 3 -5.00 20.80 -4.07
N ALA A 4 -4.29 19.70 -3.81
CA ALA A 4 -4.88 18.38 -3.56
C ALA A 4 -5.84 18.40 -2.36
N GLU A 5 -5.40 18.91 -1.21
CA GLU A 5 -6.23 19.02 0.00
C GLU A 5 -7.49 19.84 -0.25
N LYS A 6 -7.36 21.02 -0.88
CA LYS A 6 -8.51 21.87 -1.25
C LYS A 6 -9.53 21.12 -2.11
N TYR A 7 -9.04 20.36 -3.08
CA TYR A 7 -9.91 19.62 -3.98
C TYR A 7 -10.64 18.49 -3.27
N ILE A 8 -9.95 17.71 -2.44
CA ILE A 8 -10.56 16.64 -1.64
C ILE A 8 -11.65 17.23 -0.73
N GLN A 9 -11.36 18.33 -0.04
CA GLN A 9 -12.32 19.00 0.83
C GLN A 9 -13.62 19.41 0.13
N SER A 10 -13.58 19.66 -1.18
CA SER A 10 -14.78 19.99 -1.97
C SER A 10 -15.60 18.76 -2.42
N ARG A 11 -15.08 17.54 -2.24
CA ARG A 11 -15.64 16.28 -2.78
C ARG A 11 -16.16 15.32 -1.72
N VAL A 12 -15.73 15.46 -0.48
CA VAL A 12 -16.07 14.55 0.63
C VAL A 12 -16.59 15.32 1.83
N SER A 13 -17.24 14.63 2.78
CA SER A 13 -17.72 15.24 4.01
C SER A 13 -16.55 15.58 4.97
N ALA A 14 -16.82 16.44 5.95
CA ALA A 14 -15.88 16.75 7.03
C ALA A 14 -15.37 15.49 7.74
N ASP A 15 -16.25 14.53 8.00
CA ASP A 15 -15.89 13.27 8.67
C ASP A 15 -14.91 12.45 7.82
N MET A 16 -15.16 12.32 6.52
CA MET A 16 -14.26 11.60 5.61
C MET A 16 -12.87 12.26 5.48
N ILE A 17 -12.78 13.59 5.62
CA ILE A 17 -11.49 14.31 5.61
C ILE A 17 -10.65 13.92 6.84
N ASN A 18 -11.29 13.69 7.98
CA ASN A 18 -10.61 13.27 9.20
C ASN A 18 -10.26 11.76 9.19
N GLU A 19 -10.81 11.00 8.24
CA GLU A 19 -10.53 9.58 8.04
C GLU A 19 -9.44 9.34 6.98
N ILE A 20 -8.70 10.34 6.50
CA ILE A 20 -7.64 10.12 5.51
C ILE A 20 -6.30 10.69 5.93
N GLU A 21 -5.23 10.01 5.51
CA GLU A 21 -3.86 10.43 5.68
C GLU A 21 -3.11 10.37 4.35
N LEU A 22 -2.19 11.31 4.12
CA LEU A 22 -1.34 11.28 2.92
C LEU A 22 -0.47 10.03 2.98
N GLU A 23 -0.63 9.15 1.99
CA GLU A 23 0.11 7.90 1.90
C GLU A 23 1.36 8.08 1.03
N ASP A 24 1.19 8.64 -0.17
CA ASP A 24 2.28 8.74 -1.13
C ASP A 24 2.13 9.91 -2.11
N VAL A 25 3.27 10.39 -2.61
CA VAL A 25 3.38 11.42 -3.67
C VAL A 25 4.45 10.99 -4.66
N ASN A 26 4.02 10.45 -5.80
CA ASN A 26 4.90 10.03 -6.87
C ASN A 26 4.85 10.99 -8.05
N TYR A 27 6.01 11.41 -8.54
CA TYR A 27 6.12 12.14 -9.80
C TYR A 27 6.41 11.17 -10.93
N LYS A 28 5.62 11.23 -12.00
CA LYS A 28 5.93 10.55 -13.26
C LYS A 28 6.17 11.59 -14.34
N GLU A 29 7.32 11.52 -15.00
CA GLU A 29 7.59 12.31 -16.19
C GLU A 29 6.65 11.89 -17.34
N SER A 30 6.39 12.82 -18.27
CA SER A 30 5.64 12.50 -19.47
C SER A 30 6.50 11.70 -20.44
N ASP A 31 5.93 10.63 -21.01
CA ASP A 31 6.60 9.85 -22.07
C ASP A 31 6.77 10.66 -23.38
N ALA A 32 6.01 11.76 -23.53
CA ALA A 32 6.10 12.65 -24.68
C ALA A 32 6.92 13.91 -24.35
N ASP A 33 7.93 14.16 -25.18
CA ASP A 33 8.82 15.32 -25.10
C ASP A 33 8.06 16.65 -25.01
N GLY A 34 8.41 17.46 -24.02
CA GLY A 34 7.87 18.81 -23.84
C GLY A 34 6.46 18.86 -23.23
N LEU A 35 5.89 17.73 -22.80
CA LEU A 35 4.67 17.72 -21.98
C LEU A 35 5.02 17.66 -20.48
N PRO A 36 4.21 18.30 -19.62
CA PRO A 36 4.45 18.28 -18.18
C PRO A 36 4.22 16.87 -17.62
N GLY A 37 5.03 16.51 -16.62
CA GLY A 37 4.81 15.31 -15.83
C GLY A 37 3.52 15.39 -15.00
N THR A 38 3.24 14.31 -14.28
CA THR A 38 2.06 14.15 -13.44
C THR A 38 2.46 13.73 -12.03
N TYR A 39 1.93 14.42 -11.02
CA TYR A 39 1.96 13.94 -9.65
C TYR A 39 0.78 13.00 -9.39
N PHE A 40 1.09 11.82 -8.89
CA PHE A 40 0.15 10.83 -8.36
C PHE A 40 0.18 10.96 -6.85
N ILE A 41 -0.93 11.40 -6.28
CA ILE A 41 -1.03 11.63 -4.83
C ILE A 41 -2.08 10.66 -4.30
N SER A 42 -1.69 9.78 -3.38
CA SER A 42 -2.61 8.87 -2.70
C SER A 42 -2.80 9.27 -1.24
N TYR A 43 -4.04 9.15 -0.79
CA TYR A 43 -4.43 9.28 0.60
C TYR A 43 -5.10 7.98 1.02
N ALA A 44 -4.56 7.31 2.03
CA ALA A 44 -5.14 6.10 2.59
C ALA A 44 -6.26 6.47 3.56
N ARG A 45 -7.33 5.68 3.58
CA ARG A 45 -8.38 5.78 4.59
C ARG A 45 -7.89 5.14 5.89
N ILE A 46 -8.00 5.85 6.99
CA ILE A 46 -7.68 5.41 8.34
C ILE A 46 -8.95 4.87 9.00
N ILE A 47 -8.98 3.56 9.27
CA ILE A 47 -10.10 2.89 9.92
C ILE A 47 -9.60 2.32 11.26
N ARG A 48 -10.20 2.75 12.37
CA ARG A 48 -9.78 2.38 13.73
C ARG A 48 -8.28 2.68 14.03
N GLY A 49 -7.73 3.71 13.39
CA GLY A 49 -6.32 4.12 13.54
C GLY A 49 -5.33 3.34 12.68
N ILE A 50 -5.81 2.49 11.77
CA ILE A 50 -4.99 1.66 10.89
C ILE A 50 -5.28 2.04 9.42
N PRO A 51 -4.26 2.26 8.58
CA PRO A 51 -4.47 2.65 7.19
C PRO A 51 -4.99 1.49 6.33
N SER A 52 -5.81 1.82 5.35
CA SER A 52 -6.25 0.93 4.28
C SER A 52 -5.63 1.37 2.96
N LEU A 53 -4.80 0.51 2.36
CA LEU A 53 -4.09 0.85 1.12
C LEU A 53 -5.00 0.74 -0.12
N SER A 54 -6.11 0.01 -0.02
CA SER A 54 -7.07 -0.17 -1.11
C SER A 54 -8.29 0.73 -0.99
N ASP A 55 -8.38 1.55 0.06
CA ASP A 55 -9.54 2.38 0.36
C ASP A 55 -9.04 3.79 0.71
N GLY A 56 -9.55 4.82 0.03
CA GLY A 56 -9.01 6.18 0.13
C GLY A 56 -9.26 7.03 -1.12
N VAL A 57 -8.34 7.97 -1.37
CA VAL A 57 -8.40 8.91 -2.49
C VAL A 57 -7.10 8.88 -3.29
N ILE A 58 -7.21 8.82 -4.61
CA ILE A 58 -6.08 9.00 -5.53
C ILE A 58 -6.36 10.19 -6.44
N LEU A 59 -5.38 11.08 -6.56
CA LEU A 59 -5.39 12.25 -7.42
C LEU A 59 -4.28 12.16 -8.45
N ARG A 60 -4.56 12.69 -9.65
CA ARG A 60 -3.54 13.03 -10.64
C ARG A 60 -3.52 14.53 -10.83
N VAL A 61 -2.35 15.14 -10.68
CA VAL A 61 -2.15 16.58 -10.76
C VAL A 61 -1.13 16.88 -11.85
N ASN A 62 -1.49 17.75 -12.79
CA ASN A 62 -0.56 18.27 -13.79
C ASN A 62 0.58 19.02 -13.08
N ALA A 63 1.84 18.64 -13.33
CA ALA A 63 2.98 19.18 -12.60
C ALA A 63 3.31 20.63 -12.94
N GLU A 64 2.85 21.16 -14.08
CA GLU A 64 3.08 22.54 -14.50
C GLU A 64 1.96 23.47 -14.06
N THR A 65 0.70 23.07 -14.28
CA THR A 65 -0.47 23.94 -14.00
C THR A 65 -1.04 23.77 -12.60
N GLY A 66 -0.76 22.63 -11.95
CA GLY A 66 -1.41 22.24 -10.70
C GLY A 66 -2.87 21.80 -10.88
N GLU A 67 -3.37 21.68 -12.12
CA GLU A 67 -4.74 21.23 -12.39
C GLU A 67 -4.91 19.74 -12.09
N ILE A 68 -6.04 19.38 -11.48
CA ILE A 68 -6.38 17.99 -11.19
C ILE A 68 -7.01 17.37 -12.42
N SER A 69 -6.26 16.45 -13.04
CA SER A 69 -6.68 15.73 -14.25
C SER A 69 -7.49 14.47 -13.93
N SER A 70 -7.35 13.92 -12.72
CA SER A 70 -8.11 12.76 -12.29
C SER A 70 -8.33 12.74 -10.78
N TYR A 71 -9.49 12.20 -10.38
CA TYR A 71 -9.87 11.92 -9.00
C TYR A 71 -10.55 10.56 -8.94
N ASN A 72 -10.01 9.67 -8.12
CA ASN A 72 -10.64 8.41 -7.77
C ASN A 72 -10.83 8.35 -6.26
N LYS A 73 -12.01 7.92 -5.82
CA LYS A 73 -12.32 7.67 -4.42
C LYS A 73 -12.85 6.26 -4.29
N ARG A 74 -12.29 5.47 -3.38
CA ARG A 74 -12.76 4.13 -3.03
C ARG A 74 -13.03 4.05 -1.53
N TRP A 75 -14.24 3.63 -1.18
CA TRP A 75 -14.74 3.50 0.19
C TRP A 75 -15.51 2.18 0.30
N SER A 76 -14.91 1.09 -0.19
CA SER A 76 -15.54 -0.24 -0.24
C SER A 76 -15.51 -0.95 1.10
N MET A 77 -14.53 -0.68 1.96
CA MET A 77 -14.41 -1.40 3.21
C MET A 77 -15.48 -1.01 4.22
N SER A 78 -16.28 -2.01 4.63
CA SER A 78 -17.31 -1.84 5.64
C SER A 78 -16.69 -1.67 7.03
N GLY A 79 -17.02 -0.55 7.68
CA GLY A 79 -16.64 -0.32 9.08
C GLY A 79 -17.28 -1.32 10.05
N GLU A 80 -18.46 -1.86 9.70
CA GLU A 80 -19.15 -2.88 10.51
C GLU A 80 -18.42 -4.22 10.47
N GLU A 81 -17.94 -4.63 9.29
CA GLU A 81 -17.15 -5.87 9.14
C GLU A 81 -15.80 -5.73 9.83
N ILE A 82 -15.12 -4.59 9.64
CA ILE A 82 -13.86 -4.29 10.32
C ILE A 82 -14.02 -4.26 11.85
N ALA A 83 -15.18 -3.84 12.37
CA ALA A 83 -15.42 -3.84 13.81
C ALA A 83 -15.46 -5.25 14.42
N LEU A 84 -15.70 -6.28 13.60
CA LEU A 84 -15.70 -7.69 14.01
C LEU A 84 -14.30 -8.32 14.01
N ILE A 85 -13.33 -7.69 13.36
CA ILE A 85 -11.93 -8.15 13.31
C ILE A 85 -11.18 -7.56 14.50
N ASP A 86 -10.38 -8.36 15.19
CA ASP A 86 -9.50 -7.83 16.23
C ASP A 86 -8.43 -6.95 15.57
N LYS A 87 -8.21 -5.76 16.12
CA LYS A 87 -7.19 -4.84 15.57
C LYS A 87 -5.80 -5.13 16.14
N GLU A 88 -5.72 -5.92 17.21
CA GLU A 88 -4.47 -6.35 17.81
C GLU A 88 -4.02 -7.63 17.09
N PRO A 89 -2.85 -7.62 16.43
CA PRO A 89 -2.40 -8.76 15.66
C PRO A 89 -2.09 -9.96 16.56
N SER A 90 -2.40 -11.18 16.11
CA SER A 90 -2.05 -12.41 16.84
C SER A 90 -0.60 -12.83 16.61
N ILE A 91 0.01 -12.38 15.51
CA ILE A 91 1.43 -12.58 15.20
C ILE A 91 2.17 -11.25 15.16
N THR A 92 3.43 -11.26 15.56
CA THR A 92 4.29 -10.06 15.48
C THR A 92 4.76 -9.79 14.05
N ASP A 93 5.30 -8.60 13.81
CA ASP A 93 6.00 -8.29 12.56
C ASP A 93 7.23 -9.18 12.35
N GLU A 94 7.96 -9.51 13.42
CA GLU A 94 9.09 -10.46 13.36
C GLU A 94 8.66 -11.86 12.90
N GLU A 95 7.51 -12.34 13.37
CA GLU A 95 6.92 -13.61 12.92
C GLU A 95 6.47 -13.54 11.45
N ALA A 96 5.86 -12.44 11.03
CA ALA A 96 5.51 -12.21 9.63
C ALA A 96 6.74 -12.16 8.71
N ILE A 97 7.83 -11.51 9.13
CA ILE A 97 9.11 -11.49 8.39
C ILE A 97 9.71 -12.90 8.28
N LYS A 98 9.59 -13.73 9.32
CA LYS A 98 10.01 -15.13 9.28
C LYS A 98 9.20 -15.93 8.25
N ILE A 99 7.87 -15.75 8.23
CA ILE A 99 6.99 -16.38 7.24
C ILE A 99 7.39 -15.98 5.81
N LEU A 100 7.68 -14.70 5.56
CA LEU A 100 8.19 -14.24 4.27
C LEU A 100 9.47 -14.99 3.86
N LYS A 101 10.47 -15.09 4.74
CA LYS A 101 11.74 -15.78 4.45
C LYS A 101 11.55 -17.27 4.20
N GLU A 102 10.70 -17.94 4.97
CA GLU A 102 10.36 -19.35 4.78
C GLU A 102 9.66 -19.58 3.43
N TYR A 103 8.69 -18.73 3.09
CA TYR A 103 8.03 -18.76 1.79
C TYR A 103 9.03 -18.59 0.65
N MET A 104 9.84 -17.55 0.68
CA MET A 104 10.85 -17.29 -0.36
C MET A 104 11.84 -18.43 -0.52
N THR A 105 12.26 -19.06 0.58
CA THR A 105 13.13 -20.24 0.56
C THR A 105 12.46 -21.43 -0.14
N SER A 106 11.15 -21.59 0.06
CA SER A 106 10.37 -22.67 -0.54
C SER A 106 10.07 -22.49 -2.04
N VAL A 107 10.10 -21.26 -2.55
CA VAL A 107 9.82 -20.94 -3.95
C VAL A 107 11.01 -21.37 -4.83
N PRO A 108 10.86 -22.34 -5.74
CA PRO A 108 12.00 -22.90 -6.49
C PRO A 108 12.79 -21.88 -7.33
N GLN A 109 12.15 -20.80 -7.80
CA GLN A 109 12.83 -19.76 -8.59
C GLN A 109 13.64 -18.77 -7.73
N ILE A 110 13.33 -18.69 -6.44
CA ILE A 110 14.01 -17.83 -5.46
C ILE A 110 15.04 -18.69 -4.72
N GLY A 111 14.59 -19.71 -3.99
CA GLY A 111 15.44 -20.60 -3.21
C GLY A 111 16.15 -19.91 -2.04
N GLU A 112 16.87 -20.71 -1.25
CA GLU A 112 17.54 -20.25 -0.02
C GLU A 112 18.56 -19.13 -0.28
N GLU A 113 19.32 -19.22 -1.38
CA GLU A 113 20.36 -18.23 -1.71
C GLU A 113 19.77 -16.81 -1.83
N LYS A 114 18.70 -16.65 -2.59
CA LYS A 114 18.05 -15.34 -2.78
C LYS A 114 17.20 -14.95 -1.57
N ALA A 115 16.54 -15.90 -0.91
CA ALA A 115 15.80 -15.63 0.33
C ALA A 115 16.69 -15.04 1.44
N ASN A 116 17.96 -15.44 1.50
CA ASN A 116 18.93 -14.88 2.45
C ASN A 116 19.35 -13.44 2.14
N THR A 117 19.00 -12.91 0.97
CA THR A 117 19.28 -11.51 0.59
C THR A 117 18.15 -10.54 0.93
N VAL A 118 17.04 -11.03 1.50
CA VAL A 118 15.90 -10.20 1.89
C VAL A 118 16.33 -9.11 2.88
N LYS A 119 16.19 -7.86 2.45
CA LYS A 119 16.34 -6.66 3.28
C LYS A 119 14.95 -6.05 3.47
N VAL A 120 14.43 -6.11 4.69
CA VAL A 120 13.15 -5.50 5.06
C VAL A 120 13.36 -3.98 5.20
N MET A 121 12.55 -3.21 4.48
CA MET A 121 12.56 -1.74 4.54
C MET A 121 11.54 -1.20 5.53
N SER A 122 10.36 -1.81 5.57
CA SER A 122 9.31 -1.48 6.53
C SER A 122 8.38 -2.66 6.78
N SER A 123 7.72 -2.64 7.94
CA SER A 123 6.64 -3.54 8.31
C SER A 123 5.56 -2.72 9.00
N ASN A 124 4.39 -2.59 8.36
CA ASN A 124 3.29 -1.77 8.85
C ASN A 124 2.02 -2.60 8.93
N LEU A 125 1.21 -2.38 9.97
CA LEU A 125 -0.10 -3.00 10.08
C LEU A 125 -1.11 -2.22 9.23
N VAL A 126 -1.87 -2.91 8.37
CA VAL A 126 -2.82 -2.30 7.43
C VAL A 126 -4.12 -3.10 7.34
N TRP A 127 -5.20 -2.45 6.91
CA TRP A 127 -6.37 -3.15 6.37
C TRP A 127 -6.14 -3.51 4.91
N LYS A 128 -6.43 -4.77 4.56
CA LYS A 128 -6.31 -5.28 3.19
C LYS A 128 -7.59 -6.00 2.78
N GLU A 129 -8.20 -5.54 1.70
CA GLU A 129 -9.32 -6.23 1.04
C GLU A 129 -8.74 -7.13 -0.06
N ASN A 130 -9.11 -8.40 -0.07
CA ASN A 130 -8.70 -9.35 -1.12
C ASN A 130 -9.66 -9.30 -2.33
N GLU A 131 -9.47 -10.19 -3.31
CA GLU A 131 -10.30 -10.22 -4.52
C GLU A 131 -11.76 -10.64 -4.27
N ASP A 132 -12.03 -11.30 -3.14
CA ASP A 132 -13.36 -11.74 -2.71
C ASP A 132 -14.05 -10.73 -1.78
N ASP A 133 -13.59 -9.47 -1.78
CA ASP A 133 -14.03 -8.38 -0.88
C ASP A 133 -13.89 -8.70 0.62
N LYS A 134 -13.10 -9.73 0.99
CA LYS A 134 -12.83 -10.06 2.38
C LYS A 134 -11.76 -9.14 2.93
N ILE A 135 -12.05 -8.54 4.08
CA ILE A 135 -11.14 -7.64 4.77
C ILE A 135 -10.30 -8.43 5.78
N HIS A 136 -8.99 -8.16 5.74
CA HIS A 136 -7.99 -8.73 6.63
C HIS A 136 -7.23 -7.62 7.35
N LEU A 137 -6.89 -7.86 8.61
CA LEU A 137 -5.77 -7.16 9.24
C LEU A 137 -4.49 -7.83 8.74
N ALA A 138 -3.54 -7.07 8.19
CA ALA A 138 -2.35 -7.64 7.57
C ALA A 138 -1.08 -6.85 7.91
N TRP A 139 0.02 -7.58 8.03
CA TRP A 139 1.37 -7.01 7.96
C TRP A 139 1.70 -6.73 6.50
N TRP A 140 1.85 -5.46 6.14
CA TRP A 140 2.40 -5.01 4.88
C TRP A 140 3.90 -4.78 5.05
N ILE A 141 4.68 -5.68 4.46
CA ILE A 141 6.14 -5.64 4.51
C ILE A 141 6.66 -5.21 3.15
N LYS A 142 7.43 -4.12 3.12
CA LYS A 142 8.22 -3.71 1.95
C LYS A 142 9.63 -4.25 2.08
N PHE A 143 10.15 -4.85 1.02
CA PHE A 143 11.48 -5.45 1.03
C PHE A 143 12.13 -5.46 -0.35
N VAL A 144 13.45 -5.62 -0.37
CA VAL A 144 14.23 -5.91 -1.57
C VAL A 144 14.97 -7.23 -1.40
N ASP A 145 15.27 -7.90 -2.51
CA ASP A 145 16.04 -9.13 -2.56
C ASP A 145 16.77 -9.26 -3.91
N SER A 146 17.64 -10.26 -4.07
CA SER A 146 18.45 -10.50 -5.27
C SER A 146 17.77 -11.33 -6.37
N SER A 147 16.48 -11.61 -6.24
CA SER A 147 15.66 -12.29 -7.27
C SER A 147 15.41 -11.39 -8.47
N PHE A 148 15.36 -10.08 -8.26
CA PHE A 148 15.31 -9.04 -9.29
C PHE A 148 16.49 -8.07 -9.07
N ALA A 149 16.70 -7.12 -9.98
CA ALA A 149 17.71 -6.08 -9.72
C ALA A 149 17.40 -5.43 -8.36
N GLU A 150 18.40 -5.27 -7.50
CA GLU A 150 18.23 -4.54 -6.23
C GLU A 150 17.86 -3.10 -6.61
N ASP A 151 16.57 -2.82 -6.60
CA ASP A 151 16.02 -1.50 -6.87
C ASP A 151 15.26 -1.06 -5.62
N GLU A 152 15.94 -0.28 -4.78
CA GLU A 152 15.34 0.32 -3.59
C GLU A 152 14.25 1.35 -3.94
N ASP A 153 14.21 1.85 -5.18
CA ASP A 153 13.17 2.74 -5.68
C ASP A 153 11.88 1.97 -6.02
N HIS A 154 11.97 0.65 -6.25
CA HIS A 154 10.83 -0.22 -6.59
C HIS A 154 10.76 -1.48 -5.70
N PRO A 155 10.58 -1.34 -4.37
CA PRO A 155 10.58 -2.47 -3.46
C PRO A 155 9.41 -3.42 -3.71
N ALA A 156 9.66 -4.71 -3.49
CA ALA A 156 8.61 -5.71 -3.41
C ALA A 156 7.75 -5.48 -2.16
N SER A 157 6.51 -5.93 -2.20
CA SER A 157 5.57 -5.89 -1.10
C SER A 157 4.97 -7.28 -0.86
N VAL A 158 4.84 -7.66 0.42
CA VAL A 158 4.05 -8.82 0.83
C VAL A 158 3.00 -8.37 1.85
N TRP A 159 1.81 -8.98 1.77
CA TRP A 159 0.75 -8.86 2.76
C TRP A 159 0.54 -10.21 3.42
N ILE A 160 0.68 -10.24 4.74
CA ILE A 160 0.51 -11.45 5.55
C ILE A 160 -0.60 -11.19 6.55
N ASP A 161 -1.61 -12.06 6.60
CA ASP A 161 -2.69 -11.96 7.58
C ASP A 161 -2.11 -11.96 9.00
N ALA A 162 -2.47 -10.94 9.76
CA ALA A 162 -1.88 -10.65 11.06
C ALA A 162 -2.41 -11.57 12.19
N HIS A 163 -3.36 -12.45 11.89
CA HIS A 163 -3.86 -13.44 12.83
C HIS A 163 -3.46 -14.88 12.45
N SER A 164 -3.53 -15.21 11.17
CA SER A 164 -3.28 -16.58 10.68
C SER A 164 -1.86 -16.80 10.18
N GLY A 165 -1.14 -15.74 9.80
CA GLY A 165 0.15 -15.85 9.10
C GLY A 165 0.03 -16.27 7.63
N GLU A 166 -1.18 -16.30 7.07
CA GLU A 166 -1.40 -16.59 5.66
C GLU A 166 -0.82 -15.47 4.77
N ILE A 167 -0.02 -15.82 3.76
CA ILE A 167 0.41 -14.86 2.74
C ILE A 167 -0.79 -14.57 1.83
N LEU A 168 -1.31 -13.35 1.91
CA LEU A 168 -2.45 -12.87 1.12
C LEU A 168 -2.02 -12.47 -0.30
N LEU A 169 -0.85 -11.83 -0.43
CA LEU A 169 -0.32 -11.38 -1.70
C LEU A 169 1.18 -11.13 -1.58
N ILE A 170 1.93 -11.47 -2.61
CA ILE A 170 3.30 -10.99 -2.84
C ILE A 170 3.36 -10.31 -4.20
N ALA A 171 3.88 -9.10 -4.25
CA ALA A 171 3.97 -8.28 -5.44
C ALA A 171 5.39 -7.73 -5.58
N TYR A 172 6.02 -7.99 -6.72
CA TYR A 172 7.25 -7.33 -7.11
C TYR A 172 6.88 -6.14 -8.00
N GLY A 173 7.45 -4.97 -7.72
CA GLY A 173 7.44 -3.87 -8.68
C GLY A 173 8.06 -4.38 -9.98
N ARG A 174 7.31 -4.29 -11.08
CA ARG A 174 7.85 -4.52 -12.42
C ARG A 174 7.85 -3.19 -13.14
N ASP A 175 9.01 -2.83 -13.67
CA ASP A 175 9.12 -1.90 -14.80
C ASP A 175 8.36 -2.43 -16.03
#